data_AF-A0AAW5VIA3-F1
#
_entry.id   AF-A0AAW5VIA3-F1
#
_cell.length_a   1.000
_cell.length_b   1.000
_cell.length_c   1.000
_cell.angle_alpha   90.00
_cell.angle_beta   90.00
_cell.angle_gamma   90.00
#
_symmetry.space_group_name_H-M   'P 1'
#
loop_
_entity.id
_entity.type
_entity.pdbx_description
1 polymer ?
#
loop_
_entity_poly.entity_id
_entity_poly.type
_entity_poly.pdbx_seq_one_letter_code
_entity_poly.pdbx_strand_id
1 'polypeptide(L)'
;SLNTLTFTDDYYKLLKINKPIDKPQWQSRRDYLIPSLNRDEKIEISCVIIKEFDEPPVISVSTDTKGLKLDYKEEKESILGESILGSLIVGFIISILFSISVYLNIESRWFSLLLVFIFGSTGTIIGAIFLKLFNRIKKILS
;
A
#
# COMPACT_ATOMS: atom_id res chain seq x y z
N SER A 1 -10.67 32.72 -18.13
CA SER A 1 -10.23 32.89 -16.73
C SER A 1 -10.66 31.66 -15.95
N LEU A 2 -9.72 30.88 -15.42
CA LEU A 2 -10.05 29.76 -14.53
C LEU A 2 -10.60 30.36 -13.24
N ASN A 3 -11.87 30.10 -12.94
CA ASN A 3 -12.49 30.46 -11.67
C ASN A 3 -11.67 29.84 -10.54
N THR A 4 -10.89 30.66 -9.85
CA THR A 4 -10.23 30.27 -8.60
C THR A 4 -11.31 30.03 -7.56
N LEU A 5 -11.65 28.77 -7.36
CA LEU A 5 -12.49 28.35 -6.23
C LEU A 5 -11.75 28.70 -4.93
N THR A 6 -12.48 29.36 -4.04
CA THR A 6 -11.99 29.74 -2.71
C THR A 6 -11.99 28.53 -1.79
N PHE A 7 -10.88 28.27 -1.12
CA PHE A 7 -10.80 27.22 -0.11
C PHE A 7 -11.79 27.47 1.04
N THR A 8 -12.19 26.39 1.73
CA THR A 8 -13.06 26.44 2.90
C THR A 8 -12.33 26.99 4.13
N ASP A 9 -13.07 27.59 5.06
CA ASP A 9 -12.50 28.17 6.29
C ASP A 9 -11.77 27.12 7.15
N ASP A 10 -12.24 25.87 7.14
CA ASP A 10 -11.62 24.78 7.88
C ASP A 10 -10.26 24.38 7.28
N TYR A 11 -10.13 24.41 5.95
CA TYR A 11 -8.86 24.23 5.27
C TYR A 11 -7.88 25.38 5.61
N TYR A 12 -8.36 26.62 5.64
CA TYR A 12 -7.54 27.76 6.09
C TYR A 12 -7.11 27.65 7.55
N LYS A 13 -7.95 27.08 8.44
CA LYS A 13 -7.57 26.81 9.83
C LYS A 13 -6.48 25.76 9.91
N LEU A 14 -6.60 24.65 9.18
CA LEU A 14 -5.55 23.61 9.14
C LEU A 14 -4.23 24.14 8.58
N LEU A 15 -4.28 24.97 7.55
CA LEU A 15 -3.11 25.67 7.02
C LEU A 15 -2.47 26.64 8.02
N LYS A 16 -3.28 27.32 8.85
CA LYS A 16 -2.78 28.24 9.88
C LYS A 16 -2.14 27.49 11.05
N ILE A 17 -2.71 26.35 11.43
CA ILE A 17 -2.21 25.51 12.53
C ILE A 17 -0.88 24.84 12.12
N ASN A 18 -0.77 24.37 10.87
CA ASN A 18 0.40 23.65 10.36
C ASN A 18 1.36 24.51 9.52
N LYS A 19 1.53 25.78 9.90
CA LYS A 19 2.41 26.73 9.20
C LYS A 19 3.77 26.86 9.91
N PRO A 20 4.78 26.04 9.59
CA PRO A 20 6.16 26.39 9.92
C PRO A 20 6.57 27.58 9.05
N ILE A 21 6.93 28.68 9.71
CA ILE A 21 7.16 30.02 9.10
C ILE A 21 8.33 30.02 8.09
N ASP A 22 9.22 29.01 8.12
CA ASP A 22 10.48 29.00 7.35
C ASP A 22 10.68 27.79 6.42
N LYS A 23 9.65 26.98 6.14
CA LYS A 23 9.82 25.73 5.36
C LYS A 23 9.11 25.76 4.00
N PRO A 24 9.74 25.27 2.92
CA PRO A 24 9.10 25.19 1.61
C PRO A 24 7.93 24.19 1.66
N GLN A 25 6.70 24.69 1.46
CA GLN A 25 5.51 23.87 1.32
C GLN A 25 5.28 23.53 -0.15
N TRP A 26 5.16 22.25 -0.48
CA TRP A 26 4.75 21.82 -1.82
C TRP A 26 3.24 21.55 -1.82
N GLN A 27 2.47 22.46 -2.40
CA GLN A 27 1.02 22.30 -2.56
C GLN A 27 0.72 21.74 -3.95
N SER A 28 0.07 20.58 -4.01
CA SER A 28 -0.34 19.96 -5.28
C SER A 28 -1.81 19.60 -5.22
N ARG A 29 -2.60 20.20 -6.11
CA ARG A 29 -4.00 19.85 -6.32
C ARG A 29 -4.12 18.87 -7.48
N ARG A 30 -4.94 17.82 -7.32
CA ARG A 30 -5.33 16.92 -8.41
C ARG A 30 -6.83 16.68 -8.34
N ASP A 31 -7.51 16.99 -9.44
CA ASP A 31 -8.92 16.69 -9.57
C ASP A 31 -9.07 15.22 -10.00
N TYR A 32 -9.88 14.46 -9.28
CA TYR A 32 -10.15 13.05 -9.58
C TYR A 32 -11.62 12.86 -9.94
N LEU A 33 -11.89 12.11 -11.01
CA LEU A 33 -13.25 11.70 -11.35
C LEU A 33 -13.48 10.32 -10.71
N ILE A 34 -14.11 10.31 -9.53
CA ILE A 34 -14.52 9.07 -8.88
C ILE A 34 -15.91 8.70 -9.42
N PRO A 35 -16.10 7.51 -9.97
CA PRO A 35 -17.43 7.03 -10.36
C PRO A 35 -18.25 6.77 -9.09
N SER A 36 -19.02 7.78 -8.69
CA SER A 36 -20.06 7.67 -7.68
C SER A 36 -21.27 6.95 -8.28
N LEU A 37 -21.94 6.09 -7.49
CA LEU A 37 -23.21 5.44 -7.88
C LEU A 37 -24.33 6.45 -8.12
N ASN A 38 -24.21 7.67 -7.58
CA ASN A 38 -25.05 8.80 -7.96
C ASN A 38 -24.41 9.51 -9.16
N ARG A 39 -25.14 9.45 -10.29
CA ARG A 39 -24.78 10.06 -11.59
C ARG A 39 -24.27 11.50 -11.43
N ASP A 40 -23.16 11.78 -12.12
CA ASP A 40 -22.63 13.10 -12.49
C ASP A 40 -22.08 14.02 -11.38
N GLU A 41 -21.92 13.54 -10.13
CA GLU A 41 -21.24 14.33 -9.10
C GLU A 41 -19.71 14.33 -9.29
N LYS A 42 -19.15 15.53 -9.44
CA LYS A 42 -17.69 15.75 -9.41
C LYS A 42 -17.23 15.85 -7.97
N ILE A 43 -16.36 14.93 -7.55
CA ILE A 43 -15.77 14.94 -6.22
C ILE A 43 -14.42 15.67 -6.30
N GLU A 44 -14.27 16.76 -5.56
CA GLU A 44 -13.01 17.48 -5.44
C GLU A 44 -12.21 16.91 -4.25
N ILE A 45 -10.98 16.48 -4.51
CA ILE A 45 -10.09 15.92 -3.49
C ILE A 45 -8.90 16.85 -3.35
N SER A 46 -8.75 17.41 -2.15
CA SER A 46 -7.58 18.22 -1.81
C SER A 46 -6.57 17.38 -1.04
N CYS A 47 -5.31 17.38 -1.50
CA CYS A 47 -4.20 16.69 -0.85
C CYS A 47 -3.16 17.73 -0.42
N VAL A 48 -2.82 17.74 0.87
CA VAL A 48 -1.73 18.55 1.42
C VAL A 48 -0.65 17.60 1.88
N ILE A 49 0.57 17.80 1.38
CA ILE A 49 1.76 17.05 1.78
C ILE A 49 2.64 18.01 2.58
N ILE A 50 2.73 17.78 3.88
CA ILE A 50 3.65 18.50 4.75
C ILE A 50 4.84 17.58 5.03
N LYS A 51 6.02 17.97 4.56
CA LYS A 51 7.28 17.30 4.90
C LYS A 51 7.95 18.08 6.02
N GLU A 52 7.85 17.58 7.25
CA GLU A 52 8.72 18.02 8.33
C GLU A 52 10.01 17.22 8.28
N PHE A 53 11.15 17.88 8.54
CA PHE A 53 12.46 17.22 8.57
C PHE A 53 12.40 16.07 9.60
N ASP A 54 12.89 14.89 9.19
CA ASP A 54 12.91 13.61 9.93
C ASP A 54 11.55 12.94 10.26
N GLU A 55 10.42 13.50 9.83
CA GLU A 55 9.11 12.85 10.02
C GLU A 55 8.49 12.39 8.69
N PRO A 56 7.75 11.26 8.71
CA PRO A 56 7.00 10.82 7.54
C PRO A 56 5.98 11.89 7.14
N PRO A 57 5.80 12.16 5.83
CA PRO A 57 4.93 13.23 5.38
C PRO A 57 3.49 13.00 5.84
N VAL A 58 2.88 14.02 6.44
CA VAL A 58 1.46 13.99 6.80
C VAL A 58 0.65 14.23 5.53
N ILE A 59 -0.14 13.22 5.12
CA ILE A 59 -1.06 13.29 3.99
C ILE A 59 -2.47 13.49 4.53
N SER A 60 -3.02 14.70 4.36
CA SER A 60 -4.42 14.98 4.70
C SER A 60 -5.27 15.01 3.43
N VAL A 61 -6.35 14.23 3.40
CA VAL A 61 -7.32 14.17 2.30
C VAL A 61 -8.68 14.65 2.82
N SER A 62 -9.28 15.64 2.16
CA SER A 62 -10.61 16.15 2.48
C SER A 62 -11.52 16.16 1.25
N THR A 63 -12.83 16.09 1.48
CA THR A 63 -13.89 16.21 0.46
C THR A 63 -14.93 17.22 0.92
N ASP A 64 -15.39 18.07 0.00
CA ASP A 64 -16.42 19.09 0.28
C ASP A 64 -17.86 18.53 0.13
N THR A 65 -17.99 17.27 -0.33
CA THR A 65 -19.30 16.67 -0.60
C THR A 65 -19.95 16.14 0.68
N LYS A 66 -21.10 16.72 1.05
CA LYS A 66 -21.92 16.24 2.19
C LYS A 66 -22.41 14.82 1.92
N GLY A 67 -21.96 13.85 2.72
CA GLY A 67 -22.37 12.44 2.64
C GLY A 67 -21.26 11.46 2.27
N LEU A 68 -20.09 11.96 1.84
CA LEU A 68 -18.89 11.14 1.64
C LEU A 68 -18.03 11.15 2.90
N LYS A 69 -17.84 9.98 3.51
CA LYS A 69 -16.88 9.78 4.59
C LYS A 69 -15.63 9.13 4.02
N LEU A 70 -14.49 9.77 4.20
CA LEU A 70 -13.19 9.20 3.88
C LEU A 70 -12.82 8.23 5.00
N ASP A 71 -12.82 6.93 4.72
CA ASP A 71 -12.26 5.95 5.64
C ASP A 71 -10.76 5.86 5.41
N TYR A 72 -10.00 6.23 6.44
CA TYR A 72 -8.58 5.97 6.48
C TYR A 72 -8.37 4.46 6.53
N LYS A 73 -7.85 3.90 5.44
CA LYS A 73 -7.46 2.51 5.37
C LYS A 73 -5.98 2.47 5.72
N GLU A 74 -5.66 1.98 6.92
CA GLU A 74 -4.28 1.69 7.29
C GLU A 74 -3.61 0.90 6.16
N GLU A 75 -2.43 1.35 5.74
CA GLU A 75 -1.60 0.57 4.84
C GLU A 75 -1.31 -0.75 5.54
N LYS A 76 -2.00 -1.80 5.08
CA LYS A 76 -1.74 -3.15 5.56
C LYS A 76 -0.27 -3.45 5.29
N GLU A 77 0.44 -3.86 6.33
CA GLU A 77 1.83 -4.27 6.21
C GLU A 77 1.97 -5.22 5.01
N SER A 78 2.87 -4.86 4.11
CA SER A 78 3.05 -5.57 2.84
C SER A 78 4.52 -5.90 2.63
N ILE A 79 4.77 -7.09 2.12
CA ILE A 79 6.10 -7.54 1.69
C ILE A 79 6.05 -7.59 0.17
N LEU A 80 6.95 -6.83 -0.48
CA LEU A 80 7.01 -6.71 -1.94
C LEU A 80 5.71 -6.21 -2.62
N GLY A 81 4.85 -5.52 -1.87
CA GLY A 81 3.55 -5.02 -2.32
C GLY A 81 2.41 -6.03 -2.19
N GLU A 82 2.65 -7.20 -1.58
CA GLU A 82 1.66 -8.23 -1.31
C GLU A 82 1.38 -8.35 0.20
N SER A 83 0.18 -8.82 0.55
CA SER A 83 -0.21 -9.03 1.95
C SER A 83 0.76 -9.96 2.67
N ILE A 84 1.26 -9.56 3.84
CA ILE A 84 2.15 -10.40 4.67
C ILE A 84 1.49 -11.74 5.00
N LEU A 85 0.23 -11.70 5.45
CA LEU A 85 -0.51 -12.89 5.86
C LEU A 85 -0.68 -13.85 4.68
N GLY A 86 -1.00 -13.32 3.50
CA GLY A 86 -1.08 -14.12 2.27
C GLY A 86 0.27 -14.74 1.89
N SER A 87 1.34 -13.94 1.94
CA SER A 87 2.71 -14.38 1.62
C SER A 87 3.21 -15.46 2.58
N LEU A 88 2.85 -15.36 3.86
CA LEU A 88 3.23 -16.32 4.89
C LEU A 88 2.51 -17.66 4.67
N ILE A 89 1.20 -17.65 4.40
CA ILE A 89 0.43 -18.87 4.12
C ILE A 89 0.96 -19.57 2.86
N VAL A 90 1.13 -18.83 1.77
CA VAL A 90 1.63 -19.39 0.50
C VAL A 90 3.06 -19.90 0.66
N GLY A 91 3.92 -19.10 1.31
CA GLY A 91 5.30 -19.49 1.61
C GLY A 91 5.38 -20.76 2.44
N PHE A 92 4.53 -20.90 3.46
CA PHE A 92 4.45 -22.08 4.31
C PHE A 92 4.07 -23.35 3.52
N ILE A 93 3.05 -23.25 2.66
CA ILE A 93 2.62 -24.37 1.80
C ILE A 93 3.77 -24.79 0.87
N ILE A 94 4.42 -23.82 0.21
CA ILE A 94 5.54 -24.08 -0.70
C ILE A 94 6.71 -24.73 0.07
N SER A 95 7.04 -24.23 1.26
CA SER A 95 8.10 -24.77 2.10
C SER A 95 7.83 -26.21 2.55
N ILE A 96 6.57 -26.56 2.86
CA ILE A 96 6.20 -27.95 3.19
C ILE A 96 6.42 -28.85 1.98
N LEU A 97 5.91 -28.47 0.81
CA LEU A 97 6.06 -29.25 -0.42
C LEU A 97 7.53 -29.44 -0.79
N PHE A 98 8.33 -28.37 -0.67
CA PHE A 98 9.77 -28.42 -0.89
C PHE A 98 10.45 -29.36 0.11
N SER A 99 10.10 -29.29 1.39
CA SER A 99 10.67 -30.15 2.44
C SER A 99 10.41 -31.63 2.18
N ILE A 100 9.18 -31.98 1.78
CA ILE A 100 8.82 -33.36 1.39
C ILE A 100 9.66 -33.80 0.20
N SER A 101 9.80 -32.95 -0.82
CA SER A 101 10.58 -33.27 -2.02
C SER A 101 12.07 -33.50 -1.69
N VAL A 102 12.66 -32.63 -0.86
CA VAL A 102 14.05 -32.74 -0.41
C VAL A 102 14.26 -34.02 0.41
N TYR A 103 13.33 -34.35 1.31
CA TYR A 103 13.41 -35.57 2.13
C TYR A 103 13.40 -36.86 1.27
N LEU A 104 12.65 -36.88 0.17
CA LEU A 104 12.55 -38.05 -0.71
C LEU A 104 13.75 -38.20 -1.66
N ASN A 105 14.40 -37.09 -2.06
CA ASN A 105 15.43 -37.10 -3.11
C ASN A 105 16.86 -36.99 -2.57
N ILE A 106 17.06 -36.56 -1.32
CA ILE A 106 18.40 -36.33 -0.75
C ILE A 106 18.66 -37.29 0.39
N GLU A 107 19.62 -38.21 0.18
CA GLU A 107 20.02 -39.20 1.19
C GLU A 107 20.79 -38.57 2.37
N SER A 108 21.53 -37.49 2.12
CA SER A 108 22.30 -36.79 3.14
C SER A 108 21.39 -35.99 4.09
N ARG A 109 21.25 -36.49 5.32
CA ARG A 109 20.42 -35.86 6.38
C ARG A 109 20.88 -34.45 6.74
N TRP A 110 22.19 -34.20 6.77
CA TRP A 110 22.72 -32.88 7.09
C TRP A 110 22.42 -31.87 6.00
N PHE A 111 22.53 -32.30 4.74
CA PHE A 111 22.28 -31.43 3.60
C PHE A 111 20.80 -31.11 3.44
N SER A 112 19.91 -32.09 3.67
CA SER A 112 18.46 -31.87 3.63
C SER A 112 18.00 -30.91 4.73
N LEU A 113 18.52 -31.04 5.96
CA LEU A 113 18.23 -30.11 7.05
C LEU A 113 18.66 -28.68 6.71
N LEU A 114 19.86 -28.50 6.16
CA LEU A 114 20.37 -27.19 5.79
C LEU A 114 19.51 -26.54 4.70
N LEU A 115 19.11 -27.30 3.68
CA LEU A 115 18.22 -26.81 2.63
C LEU A 115 16.84 -26.42 3.17
N VAL A 116 16.21 -27.27 3.97
CA VAL A 116 14.89 -27.01 4.57
C VAL A 116 14.96 -25.77 5.47
N PHE A 117 16.03 -25.62 6.25
CA PHE A 117 16.20 -24.46 7.12
C PHE A 117 16.31 -23.16 6.32
N ILE A 118 17.14 -23.13 5.28
CA ILE A 118 17.28 -21.95 4.41
C ILE A 118 15.94 -21.62 3.76
N PHE A 119 15.30 -22.62 3.13
CA PHE A 119 14.04 -22.41 2.41
C PHE A 119 12.91 -21.96 3.35
N GLY A 120 12.81 -22.58 4.53
CA GLY A 120 11.85 -22.23 5.57
C GLY A 120 12.04 -20.81 6.09
N SER A 121 13.29 -20.41 6.38
CA SER A 121 13.61 -19.05 6.85
C SER A 121 13.26 -17.97 5.82
N THR A 122 13.41 -18.28 4.53
CA THR A 122 13.07 -17.37 3.42
C THR A 122 11.65 -17.56 2.87
N GLY A 123 10.84 -18.41 3.51
CA GLY A 123 9.53 -18.85 2.99
C GLY A 123 8.59 -17.69 2.70
N THR A 124 8.56 -16.66 3.56
CA THR A 124 7.71 -15.47 3.37
C THR A 124 8.07 -14.68 2.10
N ILE A 125 9.36 -14.56 1.79
CA ILE A 125 9.85 -13.88 0.58
C ILE A 125 9.47 -14.68 -0.66
N ILE A 126 9.67 -16.00 -0.61
CA ILE A 126 9.31 -16.91 -1.71
C ILE A 126 7.80 -16.86 -1.96
N GLY A 127 6.98 -16.88 -0.90
CA GLY A 127 5.53 -16.76 -0.99
C GLY A 127 5.07 -15.44 -1.61
N ALA A 128 5.70 -14.31 -1.22
CA ALA A 128 5.40 -13.00 -1.79
C ALA A 128 5.74 -12.94 -3.30
N ILE A 129 6.89 -13.50 -3.70
CA ILE A 129 7.29 -13.59 -5.12
C ILE A 129 6.26 -14.41 -5.91
N PHE A 130 5.83 -15.55 -5.36
CA PHE A 130 4.89 -16.44 -6.02
C PHE A 130 3.51 -15.78 -6.20
N LEU A 131 3.00 -15.11 -5.15
CA LEU A 131 1.75 -14.34 -5.22
C LEU A 131 1.82 -13.22 -6.26
N LYS A 132 2.93 -12.49 -6.28
CA LYS A 132 3.14 -11.40 -7.24
C LYS A 132 3.16 -11.90 -8.69
N LEU A 133 3.79 -13.04 -8.94
CA LEU A 133 3.77 -13.70 -10.24
C LEU A 133 2.36 -14.17 -10.62
N PHE A 134 1.68 -14.84 -9.69
CA PHE A 134 0.31 -15.31 -9.91
C PHE A 134 -0.66 -14.17 -10.23
N ASN A 135 -0.59 -13.07 -9.46
CA ASN A 135 -1.41 -11.88 -9.68
C ASN A 135 -1.10 -11.21 -11.04
N ARG A 136 0.17 -11.17 -11.45
CA ARG A 136 0.54 -10.69 -12.78
C ARG A 136 -0.02 -11.56 -13.90
N ILE A 137 0.07 -12.88 -13.77
CA ILE A 137 -0.47 -13.83 -14.76
C ILE A 137 -1.99 -13.67 -14.84
N LYS A 138 -2.68 -13.61 -13.69
CA LYS A 138 -4.13 -13.41 -13.64
C LYS A 138 -4.56 -12.11 -14.32
N LYS A 139 -3.77 -11.04 -14.18
CA LYS A 139 -4.02 -9.76 -14.85
C LYS A 139 -3.81 -9.82 -16.36
N ILE A 140 -2.92 -10.68 -16.85
CA ILE A 140 -2.70 -10.86 -18.29
C ILE A 140 -3.80 -11.74 -18.90
N LEU A 141 -4.32 -12.69 -18.14
CA LEU A 141 -5.35 -13.63 -18.59
C LEU A 141 -6.78 -13.07 -18.51
N SER A 142 -6.98 -11.98 -17.76
CA SER A 142 -8.26 -11.28 -17.58
C SER A 142 -8.36 -10.06 -18.49
#